data_AF-A0A9W8MBN0-F1
#
_entry.id   AF-A0A9W8MBN0-F1
#
_cell.length_a   1.000
_cell.length_b   1.000
_cell.length_c   1.000
_cell.angle_alpha   90.00
_cell.angle_beta   90.00
_cell.angle_gamma   90.00
#
_symmetry.space_group_name_H-M   'P 1'
#
loop_
_entity.id
_entity.type
_entity.pdbx_description
1 polymer ?
#
loop_
_entity_poly.entity_id
_entity_poly.type
_entity_poly.pdbx_seq_one_letter_code
_entity_poly.pdbx_strand_id
1 'polypeptide(L)'
;MLPSIAFASGVLVFFVGSATAQTQAPAYGQCGGQGWTGPTSCVSGYTCTATNQWYSQCVPGSNPPVTTTPPVVTTSTPTIPNPPTSTVPGPAPTGSQIRTVTSPVYHFYLQDRGGVPMLGPESSSGRFTISGSISLNYSNGTRAYLNLDDSASTPYKALSLGATATTSNWGLEGDTIIIRNPRQLNFLACSTNDRNYYDVFLQTGNGNPPGRTCNMVTMHLPCLC
;
A
#
# COMPACT_ATOMS: atom_id res chain seq x y z
N MET A 1 -59.28 26.22 46.98
CA MET A 1 -58.11 25.37 47.29
C MET A 1 -57.93 24.40 46.13
N LEU A 2 -56.66 24.15 45.78
CA LEU A 2 -56.10 23.48 44.59
C LEU A 2 -56.51 21.97 44.42
N PRO A 3 -56.07 21.29 43.33
CA PRO A 3 -56.87 20.43 42.43
C PRO A 3 -56.53 18.93 42.55
N SER A 4 -57.07 18.08 41.66
CA SER A 4 -56.28 16.98 41.06
C SER A 4 -56.88 16.52 39.74
N ILE A 5 -56.07 16.66 38.69
CA ILE A 5 -56.33 16.28 37.30
C ILE A 5 -55.93 14.81 37.15
N ALA A 6 -56.84 13.98 36.62
CA ALA A 6 -56.59 12.58 36.33
C ALA A 6 -55.77 12.43 35.04
N PHE A 7 -54.71 11.61 35.10
CA PHE A 7 -53.85 11.27 33.97
C PHE A 7 -54.53 10.23 33.06
N ALA A 8 -54.72 10.55 31.78
CA ALA A 8 -55.12 9.60 30.75
C ALA A 8 -53.86 9.01 30.08
N SER A 9 -53.79 7.68 30.04
CA SER A 9 -52.67 6.88 29.54
C SER A 9 -52.39 7.13 28.05
N GLY A 10 -51.18 7.59 27.72
CA GLY A 10 -50.65 7.60 26.36
C GLY A 10 -49.97 6.27 26.05
N VAL A 11 -50.46 5.55 25.05
CA VAL A 11 -49.79 4.36 24.48
C VAL A 11 -48.63 4.85 23.61
N LEU A 12 -47.39 4.57 24.04
CA LEU A 12 -46.17 4.85 23.29
C LEU A 12 -45.94 3.72 22.26
N VAL A 13 -46.21 3.99 20.98
CA VAL A 13 -45.92 3.07 19.89
C VAL A 13 -44.43 3.18 19.54
N PHE A 14 -43.64 2.17 19.90
CA PHE A 14 -42.26 2.03 19.45
C PHE A 14 -42.24 1.58 17.99
N PHE A 15 -41.88 2.48 17.08
CA PHE A 15 -41.51 2.12 15.71
C PHE A 15 -40.18 1.38 15.75
N VAL A 16 -40.21 0.07 15.52
CA VAL A 16 -39.03 -0.76 15.32
C VAL A 16 -38.47 -0.43 13.94
N GLY A 17 -37.40 0.35 13.87
CA GLY A 17 -36.68 0.64 12.63
C GLY A 17 -35.91 -0.59 12.17
N SER A 18 -36.38 -1.24 11.10
CA SER A 18 -35.65 -2.32 10.43
C SER A 18 -34.38 -1.75 9.79
N ALA A 19 -33.21 -2.01 10.37
CA ALA A 19 -31.93 -1.72 9.73
C ALA A 19 -31.74 -2.68 8.55
N THR A 20 -31.98 -2.21 7.32
CA THR A 20 -31.60 -2.94 6.12
C THR A 20 -30.07 -3.01 6.08
N ALA A 21 -29.50 -4.19 6.21
CA ALA A 21 -28.07 -4.40 5.97
C ALA A 21 -27.76 -3.99 4.53
N GLN A 22 -27.25 -2.78 4.33
CA GLN A 22 -26.72 -2.36 3.04
C GLN A 22 -25.55 -3.29 2.73
N THR A 23 -25.66 -4.06 1.66
CA THR A 23 -24.59 -4.96 1.17
C THR A 23 -23.42 -4.17 0.60
N GLN A 24 -23.62 -2.88 0.32
CA GLN A 24 -22.64 -1.99 -0.27
C GLN A 24 -22.61 -0.63 0.46
N ALA A 25 -21.40 -0.15 0.73
CA ALA A 25 -21.12 1.15 1.31
C ALA A 25 -21.41 2.26 0.28
N PRO A 26 -22.13 3.32 0.66
CA PRO A 26 -22.45 4.41 -0.25
C PRO A 26 -21.19 5.16 -0.69
N ALA A 27 -21.34 5.98 -1.73
CA ALA A 27 -20.32 6.94 -2.15
C ALA A 27 -19.81 7.74 -0.94
N TYR A 28 -18.48 7.82 -0.77
CA TYR A 28 -17.82 8.47 0.36
C TYR A 28 -18.15 7.88 1.75
N GLY A 29 -18.85 6.75 1.79
CA GLY A 29 -19.17 6.01 3.01
C GLY A 29 -18.00 5.16 3.50
N GLN A 30 -18.07 4.74 4.77
CA GLN A 30 -17.11 3.80 5.33
C GLN A 30 -17.32 2.41 4.73
N CYS A 31 -16.23 1.83 4.25
CA CYS A 31 -16.18 0.51 3.63
C CYS A 31 -15.14 -0.42 4.28
N GLY A 32 -14.52 0.00 5.38
CA GLY A 32 -13.48 -0.79 6.03
C GLY A 32 -12.88 -0.07 7.23
N GLY A 33 -11.98 -0.77 7.91
CA GLY A 33 -11.35 -0.33 9.14
C GLY A 33 -11.43 -1.39 10.25
N GLN A 34 -10.44 -1.38 11.13
CA GLN A 34 -10.41 -2.25 12.31
C GLN A 34 -11.64 -1.99 13.19
N GLY A 35 -12.44 -3.05 13.40
CA GLY A 35 -13.71 -2.97 14.13
C GLY A 35 -14.94 -2.64 13.27
N TRP A 36 -14.78 -2.39 11.97
CA TRP A 36 -15.90 -2.17 11.04
C TRP A 36 -16.65 -3.48 10.77
N THR A 37 -17.95 -3.50 11.09
CA THR A 37 -18.86 -4.63 10.84
C THR A 37 -19.85 -4.36 9.70
N GLY A 38 -19.75 -3.18 9.07
CA GLY A 38 -20.61 -2.77 7.97
C GLY A 38 -20.14 -3.28 6.61
N PRO A 39 -20.77 -2.80 5.52
CA PRO A 39 -20.42 -3.23 4.17
C PRO A 39 -18.96 -2.93 3.83
N THR A 40 -18.30 -3.89 3.17
CA THR A 40 -16.89 -3.77 2.74
C THR A 40 -16.71 -3.46 1.27
N SER A 41 -17.79 -3.60 0.49
CA SER A 41 -17.82 -3.29 -0.93
C SER A 41 -18.47 -1.94 -1.16
N CYS A 42 -17.94 -1.12 -2.06
CA CYS A 42 -18.53 0.17 -2.40
C CYS A 42 -19.62 0.03 -3.47
N VAL A 43 -20.53 1.01 -3.54
CA VAL A 43 -21.45 1.17 -4.67
C VAL A 43 -20.67 1.29 -5.98
N SER A 44 -21.30 0.88 -7.09
CA SER A 44 -20.68 0.91 -8.42
C SER A 44 -20.08 2.28 -8.75
N GLY A 45 -18.86 2.29 -9.30
CA GLY A 45 -18.11 3.50 -9.61
C GLY A 45 -17.26 4.05 -8.45
N TYR A 46 -17.31 3.41 -7.27
CA TYR A 46 -16.49 3.76 -6.12
C TYR A 46 -15.61 2.58 -5.69
N THR A 47 -14.41 2.90 -5.20
CA THR A 47 -13.41 1.94 -4.72
C THR A 47 -13.16 2.18 -3.23
N CYS A 48 -13.07 1.10 -2.45
CA CYS A 48 -12.76 1.19 -1.04
C CYS A 48 -11.28 1.48 -0.83
N THR A 49 -10.95 2.68 -0.35
CA THR A 49 -9.58 3.13 -0.12
C THR A 49 -9.36 3.33 1.38
N ALA A 50 -8.35 2.66 1.94
CA ALA A 50 -8.00 2.81 3.34
C ALA A 50 -7.43 4.21 3.61
N THR A 51 -7.96 4.91 4.63
CA THR A 51 -7.44 6.20 5.09
C THR A 51 -6.56 6.03 6.32
N ASN A 52 -6.94 5.13 7.22
CA ASN A 52 -6.16 4.72 8.39
C ASN A 52 -6.58 3.31 8.83
N GLN A 53 -5.95 2.78 9.89
CA GLN A 53 -6.21 1.41 10.35
C GLN A 53 -7.66 1.17 10.82
N TRP A 54 -8.38 2.22 11.23
CA TRP A 54 -9.76 2.13 11.71
C TRP A 54 -10.81 2.59 10.69
N TYR A 55 -10.38 3.10 9.52
CA TYR A 55 -11.29 3.73 8.56
C TYR A 55 -10.83 3.58 7.11
N SER A 56 -11.72 3.08 6.26
CA SER A 56 -11.59 3.05 4.80
C SER A 56 -12.83 3.68 4.17
N GLN A 57 -12.65 4.46 3.11
CA GLN A 57 -13.71 5.24 2.46
C GLN A 57 -13.90 4.84 1.00
N CYS A 58 -15.16 4.79 0.56
CA CYS A 58 -15.51 4.67 -0.85
C CYS A 58 -15.20 5.96 -1.61
N VAL A 59 -14.18 5.97 -2.46
CA VAL A 59 -13.82 7.14 -3.29
C VAL A 59 -14.05 6.84 -4.77
N PRO A 60 -14.36 7.84 -5.62
CA PRO A 60 -14.60 7.61 -7.05
C PRO A 60 -13.39 6.94 -7.72
N GLY A 61 -13.61 5.76 -8.31
CA GLY A 61 -12.58 5.06 -9.10
C GLY A 61 -12.65 5.52 -10.55
N SER A 62 -11.56 6.00 -11.12
CA SER A 62 -11.47 6.25 -12.56
C SER A 62 -11.26 4.93 -13.30
N ASN A 63 -12.35 4.21 -13.66
CA ASN A 63 -12.55 3.49 -14.95
C ASN A 63 -13.76 2.48 -14.98
N PRO A 64 -14.23 2.03 -16.19
CA PRO A 64 -15.62 1.66 -16.54
C PRO A 64 -16.18 0.34 -15.96
N PRO A 65 -17.49 0.03 -16.17
CA PRO A 65 -18.21 -1.01 -15.44
C PRO A 65 -17.74 -2.42 -15.79
N VAL A 66 -17.46 -3.23 -14.76
CA VAL A 66 -17.15 -4.66 -14.89
C VAL A 66 -18.46 -5.45 -14.83
N THR A 67 -18.77 -6.16 -15.90
CA THR A 67 -19.89 -7.12 -16.00
C THR A 67 -19.63 -8.30 -15.07
N THR A 68 -20.56 -8.55 -14.15
CA THR A 68 -20.55 -9.65 -13.19
C THR A 68 -20.89 -10.98 -13.86
N THR A 69 -20.05 -11.99 -13.67
CA THR A 69 -20.41 -13.41 -13.93
C THR A 69 -20.34 -14.15 -12.58
N PRO A 70 -21.35 -14.96 -12.19
CA PRO A 70 -21.41 -15.61 -10.87
C PRO A 70 -20.37 -16.73 -10.70
N PRO A 71 -19.81 -16.95 -9.50
CA PRO A 71 -18.94 -18.10 -9.23
C PRO A 71 -19.76 -19.38 -9.07
N VAL A 72 -19.33 -20.45 -9.77
CA VAL A 72 -19.83 -21.82 -9.64
C VAL A 72 -19.37 -22.40 -8.29
N VAL A 73 -20.31 -22.90 -7.49
CA VAL A 73 -20.06 -23.59 -6.22
C VAL A 73 -19.78 -25.06 -6.53
N THR A 74 -18.54 -25.51 -6.33
CA THR A 74 -18.18 -26.93 -6.38
C THR A 74 -18.11 -27.48 -4.97
N THR A 75 -19.02 -28.40 -4.66
CA THR A 75 -19.12 -29.12 -3.39
C THR A 75 -17.97 -30.12 -3.26
N SER A 76 -17.07 -29.94 -2.30
CA SER A 76 -16.06 -30.94 -1.91
C SER A 76 -16.34 -31.48 -0.50
N THR A 77 -16.35 -32.80 -0.40
CA THR A 77 -16.57 -33.68 0.76
C THR A 77 -15.62 -33.40 1.94
N PRO A 78 -16.01 -33.64 3.20
CA PRO A 78 -15.17 -33.33 4.36
C PRO A 78 -14.18 -34.46 4.60
N THR A 79 -12.90 -34.23 4.31
CA THR A 79 -11.80 -35.01 4.88
C THR A 79 -11.24 -34.28 6.09
N ILE A 80 -11.14 -34.99 7.21
CA ILE A 80 -10.61 -34.53 8.49
C ILE A 80 -9.24 -33.86 8.26
N PRO A 81 -9.07 -32.54 8.50
CA PRO A 81 -7.77 -31.90 8.40
C PRO A 81 -6.90 -32.38 9.54
N ASN A 82 -5.73 -32.93 9.19
CA ASN A 82 -4.62 -33.08 10.11
C ASN A 82 -4.33 -31.70 10.77
N PRO A 83 -3.97 -31.63 12.06
CA PRO A 83 -3.76 -30.36 12.75
C PRO A 83 -2.80 -29.46 11.94
N PRO A 84 -3.11 -28.15 11.79
CA PRO A 84 -2.23 -27.24 11.09
C PRO A 84 -0.88 -27.27 11.82
N THR A 85 0.17 -27.72 11.12
CA THR A 85 1.53 -27.43 11.54
C THR A 85 1.65 -25.92 11.51
N SER A 86 1.56 -25.31 12.68
CA SER A 86 1.77 -23.89 12.87
C SER A 86 3.22 -23.60 12.53
N THR A 87 3.48 -23.23 11.28
CA THR A 87 4.73 -22.56 10.93
C THR A 87 4.67 -21.24 11.67
N VAL A 88 5.38 -21.17 12.80
CA VAL A 88 5.60 -19.93 13.54
C VAL A 88 6.00 -18.87 12.51
N PRO A 89 5.27 -17.75 12.38
CA PRO A 89 5.72 -16.65 11.54
C PRO A 89 7.13 -16.31 11.97
N GLY A 90 8.08 -16.41 11.04
CA GLY A 90 9.44 -15.95 11.29
C GLY A 90 9.41 -14.51 11.81
N PRO A 91 10.43 -14.07 12.56
CA PRO A 91 10.49 -12.71 13.08
C PRO A 91 10.13 -11.70 11.99
N ALA A 92 9.25 -10.75 12.29
CA ALA A 92 8.91 -9.69 11.35
C ALA A 92 10.21 -8.99 10.91
N PRO A 93 10.44 -8.81 9.59
CA PRO A 93 11.68 -8.25 9.11
C PRO A 93 11.90 -6.84 9.69
N THR A 94 13.07 -6.63 10.28
CA THR A 94 13.46 -5.34 10.87
C THR A 94 13.72 -4.30 9.79
N GLY A 95 13.69 -3.00 10.13
CA GLY A 95 13.92 -1.89 9.21
C GLY A 95 12.67 -1.04 9.04
N SER A 96 12.72 -0.06 8.14
CA SER A 96 11.61 0.85 7.80
C SER A 96 11.16 0.61 6.36
N GLN A 97 9.90 0.93 6.05
CA GLN A 97 9.51 1.01 4.65
C GLN A 97 10.15 2.24 3.99
N ILE A 98 10.17 2.26 2.66
CA ILE A 98 10.56 3.42 1.87
C ILE A 98 9.40 3.68 0.90
N ARG A 99 8.90 4.91 0.84
CA ARG A 99 7.74 5.27 0.02
C ARG A 99 7.90 6.61 -0.68
N THR A 100 7.13 6.80 -1.73
CA THR A 100 6.97 8.10 -2.40
C THR A 100 5.77 8.86 -1.83
N VAL A 101 5.87 10.19 -1.82
CA VAL A 101 4.92 11.09 -1.14
C VAL A 101 4.24 12.09 -2.07
N THR A 102 4.33 11.87 -3.39
CA THR A 102 3.77 12.79 -4.38
C THR A 102 3.04 12.04 -5.48
N SER A 103 1.90 12.56 -5.90
CA SER A 103 1.12 12.04 -7.03
C SER A 103 1.90 12.15 -8.35
N PRO A 104 1.69 11.23 -9.32
CA PRO A 104 0.72 10.13 -9.31
C PRO A 104 1.19 8.88 -8.56
N VAL A 105 2.42 8.89 -8.04
CA VAL A 105 3.05 7.73 -7.38
C VAL A 105 2.95 7.93 -5.86
N TYR A 106 1.82 8.40 -5.35
CA TYR A 106 1.65 8.65 -3.91
C TYR A 106 1.36 7.35 -3.17
N HIS A 107 2.04 7.10 -2.04
CA HIS A 107 1.86 5.85 -1.25
C HIS A 107 2.19 4.58 -2.03
N PHE A 108 3.19 4.66 -2.90
CA PHE A 108 3.84 3.48 -3.45
C PHE A 108 5.13 3.23 -2.71
N TYR A 109 5.40 1.96 -2.46
CA TYR A 109 6.43 1.51 -1.54
C TYR A 109 7.48 0.71 -2.30
N LEU A 110 8.75 0.93 -1.95
CA LEU A 110 9.85 0.18 -2.53
C LEU A 110 9.76 -1.29 -2.11
N GLN A 111 9.97 -2.18 -3.06
CA GLN A 111 9.86 -3.63 -2.87
C GLN A 111 10.71 -4.39 -3.88
N ASP A 112 10.92 -5.69 -3.61
CA ASP A 112 11.59 -6.60 -4.52
C ASP A 112 10.59 -7.30 -5.44
N ARG A 113 10.90 -7.35 -6.74
CA ARG A 113 10.22 -8.19 -7.72
C ARG A 113 11.23 -8.96 -8.55
N GLY A 114 11.79 -10.02 -7.94
CA GLY A 114 12.72 -10.91 -8.61
C GLY A 114 14.12 -10.32 -8.80
N GLY A 115 14.62 -9.59 -7.80
CA GLY A 115 15.90 -8.88 -7.84
C GLY A 115 15.80 -7.47 -8.42
N VAL A 116 14.63 -7.07 -8.90
CA VAL A 116 14.38 -5.73 -9.45
C VAL A 116 13.63 -4.88 -8.42
N PRO A 117 14.21 -3.76 -7.96
CA PRO A 117 13.51 -2.84 -7.09
C PRO A 117 12.40 -2.13 -7.88
N MET A 118 11.18 -2.18 -7.36
CA MET A 118 10.01 -1.49 -7.94
C MET A 118 9.23 -0.76 -6.85
N LEU A 119 8.49 0.27 -7.24
CA LEU A 119 7.51 0.93 -6.39
C LEU A 119 6.14 0.28 -6.59
N GLY A 120 5.46 -0.12 -5.51
CA GLY A 120 4.21 -0.86 -5.58
C GLY A 120 3.31 -0.70 -4.34
N PRO A 121 2.29 -1.55 -4.18
CA PRO A 121 1.37 -1.49 -3.05
C PRO A 121 2.06 -1.73 -1.70
N GLU A 122 1.54 -1.10 -0.65
CA GLU A 122 2.06 -1.23 0.72
C GLU A 122 2.11 -2.68 1.22
N SER A 123 1.12 -3.50 0.84
CA SER A 123 1.00 -4.90 1.26
C SER A 123 2.18 -5.77 0.82
N SER A 124 2.90 -5.37 -0.22
CA SER A 124 4.09 -6.05 -0.73
C SER A 124 5.40 -5.29 -0.47
N SER A 125 5.34 -4.24 0.34
CA SER A 125 6.48 -3.38 0.63
C SER A 125 7.63 -4.12 1.33
N GLY A 126 8.86 -3.77 0.95
CA GLY A 126 10.06 -4.23 1.64
C GLY A 126 10.31 -3.50 2.97
N ARG A 127 11.12 -4.12 3.84
CA ARG A 127 11.65 -3.50 5.06
C ARG A 127 13.15 -3.27 4.90
N PHE A 128 13.56 -2.02 5.04
CA PHE A 128 14.90 -1.57 4.69
C PHE A 128 15.66 -1.04 5.90
N THR A 129 16.94 -1.36 5.99
CA THR A 129 17.88 -0.74 6.93
C THR A 129 18.82 0.18 6.14
N ILE A 130 18.99 1.42 6.62
CA ILE A 130 19.81 2.44 5.95
C ILE A 130 21.00 2.77 6.84
N SER A 131 22.20 2.45 6.36
CA SER A 131 23.47 2.74 7.07
C SER A 131 24.65 2.72 6.07
N GLY A 132 24.74 3.73 5.22
CA GLY A 132 25.71 3.77 4.12
C GLY A 132 25.28 2.91 2.92
N SER A 133 24.83 1.69 3.17
CA SER A 133 24.06 0.90 2.21
C SER A 133 22.57 0.92 2.57
N ILE A 134 21.72 0.51 1.63
CA ILE A 134 20.30 0.23 1.89
C ILE A 134 20.12 -1.28 1.74
N SER A 135 19.86 -1.99 2.84
CA SER A 135 19.57 -3.43 2.81
C SER A 135 18.08 -3.70 2.91
N LEU A 136 17.53 -4.48 1.98
CA LEU A 136 16.22 -5.12 2.11
C LEU A 136 16.35 -6.36 2.98
N ASN A 137 15.59 -6.42 4.08
CA ASN A 137 15.59 -7.54 5.02
C ASN A 137 14.39 -8.43 4.74
N TYR A 138 14.63 -9.69 4.40
CA TYR A 138 13.58 -10.68 4.16
C TYR A 138 13.21 -11.41 5.47
N SER A 139 11.99 -11.96 5.52
CA SER A 139 11.48 -12.69 6.68
C SER A 139 12.24 -14.00 6.96
N ASN A 140 12.92 -14.56 5.97
CA ASN A 140 13.80 -15.73 6.12
C ASN A 140 15.18 -15.41 6.73
N GLY A 141 15.42 -14.14 7.10
CA GLY A 141 16.68 -13.66 7.66
C GLY A 141 17.78 -13.34 6.63
N THR A 142 17.55 -13.60 5.34
CA THR A 142 18.46 -13.14 4.28
C THR A 142 18.26 -11.66 3.99
N ARG A 143 19.19 -11.09 3.24
CA ARG A 143 19.14 -9.69 2.82
C ARG A 143 19.55 -9.53 1.37
N ALA A 144 18.99 -8.50 0.73
CA ALA A 144 19.51 -7.95 -0.51
C ALA A 144 19.89 -6.48 -0.28
N TYR A 145 20.64 -5.91 -1.20
CA TYR A 145 21.15 -4.55 -1.12
C TYR A 145 20.75 -3.78 -2.37
N LEU A 146 20.20 -2.58 -2.17
CA LEU A 146 19.87 -1.66 -3.24
C LEU A 146 21.16 -1.08 -3.80
N ASN A 147 21.45 -1.40 -5.05
CA ASN A 147 22.67 -1.02 -5.74
C ASN A 147 22.35 -0.20 -6.98
N LEU A 148 23.22 0.77 -7.24
CA LEU A 148 23.22 1.63 -8.40
C LEU A 148 24.12 1.06 -9.48
N ASP A 149 23.65 1.02 -10.72
CA ASP A 149 24.53 0.81 -11.86
C ASP A 149 25.25 2.11 -12.21
N ASP A 150 26.36 2.37 -11.51
CA ASP A 150 27.16 3.58 -11.71
C ASP A 150 27.90 3.62 -13.05
N SER A 151 27.99 2.48 -13.75
CA SER A 151 28.71 2.38 -15.03
C SER A 151 27.96 2.99 -16.22
N ALA A 152 26.64 3.14 -16.11
CA ALA A 152 25.79 3.67 -17.19
C ALA A 152 26.06 5.15 -17.47
N SER A 153 26.25 5.57 -18.73
CA SER A 153 26.47 6.99 -19.08
C SER A 153 25.19 7.81 -19.26
N THR A 154 24.02 7.20 -19.06
CA THR A 154 22.70 7.83 -19.19
C THR A 154 22.44 8.88 -18.11
N PRO A 155 21.52 9.85 -18.34
CA PRO A 155 21.11 10.84 -17.33
C PRO A 155 20.20 10.26 -16.22
N TYR A 156 20.16 8.94 -16.12
CA TYR A 156 19.50 8.14 -15.11
C TYR A 156 20.32 6.87 -14.91
N LYS A 157 20.20 6.23 -13.75
CA LYS A 157 20.94 5.04 -13.39
C LYS A 157 19.97 3.95 -12.95
N ALA A 158 20.16 2.73 -13.44
CA ALA A 158 19.35 1.59 -13.03
C ALA A 158 19.64 1.21 -11.58
N LEU A 159 18.62 0.69 -10.91
CA LEU A 159 18.72 0.15 -9.57
C LEU A 159 18.55 -1.37 -9.62
N SER A 160 19.25 -2.08 -8.73
CA SER A 160 19.17 -3.53 -8.60
C SER A 160 19.15 -3.94 -7.12
N LEU A 161 18.61 -5.12 -6.83
CA LEU A 161 18.69 -5.75 -5.51
C LEU A 161 19.62 -6.96 -5.60
N GLY A 162 20.82 -6.82 -5.05
CA GLY A 162 21.86 -7.86 -5.09
C GLY A 162 22.20 -8.42 -3.71
N ALA A 163 22.83 -9.59 -3.64
CA ALA A 163 23.27 -10.17 -2.36
C ALA A 163 24.40 -9.37 -1.68
N THR A 164 25.08 -8.49 -2.41
CA THR A 164 26.22 -7.69 -1.93
C THR A 164 25.93 -6.21 -2.12
N ALA A 165 26.31 -5.38 -1.14
CA ALA A 165 26.28 -3.93 -1.28
C ALA A 165 27.45 -3.45 -2.15
N THR A 166 27.17 -3.02 -3.37
CA THR A 166 28.14 -2.34 -4.24
C THR A 166 28.03 -0.83 -4.13
N THR A 167 26.89 -0.32 -3.65
CA THR A 167 26.66 1.11 -3.39
C THR A 167 26.65 1.37 -1.88
N SER A 168 27.57 2.21 -1.41
CA SER A 168 27.82 2.48 0.03
C SER A 168 27.69 3.96 0.43
N ASN A 169 27.27 4.80 -0.51
CA ASN A 169 27.08 6.24 -0.32
C ASN A 169 25.59 6.64 -0.18
N TRP A 170 24.67 5.67 0.04
CA TRP A 170 23.28 5.95 0.38
C TRP A 170 23.19 6.63 1.74
N GLY A 171 22.23 7.53 1.91
CA GLY A 171 22.01 8.25 3.16
C GLY A 171 20.59 8.79 3.30
N LEU A 172 20.41 9.58 4.35
CA LEU A 172 19.19 10.30 4.63
C LEU A 172 19.50 11.79 4.78
N GLU A 173 18.64 12.63 4.22
CA GLU A 173 18.50 14.04 4.58
C GLU A 173 17.11 14.23 5.17
N GLY A 174 17.03 14.40 6.49
CA GLY A 174 15.76 14.23 7.20
C GLY A 174 15.25 12.80 7.04
N ASP A 175 14.08 12.64 6.43
CA ASP A 175 13.49 11.35 6.06
C ASP A 175 13.74 10.94 4.59
N THR A 176 14.34 11.83 3.80
CA THR A 176 14.49 11.66 2.35
C THR A 176 15.69 10.79 2.03
N ILE A 177 15.51 9.77 1.20
CA ILE A 177 16.57 8.90 0.70
C ILE A 177 17.43 9.67 -0.31
N ILE A 178 18.75 9.64 -0.10
CA ILE A 178 19.72 10.31 -0.96
C ILE A 178 20.92 9.43 -1.28
N ILE A 179 21.59 9.74 -2.38
CA ILE A 179 23.03 9.47 -2.57
C ILE A 179 23.79 10.69 -2.06
N ARG A 180 24.84 10.49 -1.28
CA ARG A 180 25.58 11.59 -0.64
C ARG A 180 26.63 12.25 -1.52
N ASN A 181 27.27 11.50 -2.42
CA ASN A 181 28.35 12.02 -3.26
C ASN A 181 28.39 11.36 -4.65
N PRO A 182 28.15 12.14 -5.74
CA PRO A 182 27.57 13.48 -5.70
C PRO A 182 26.16 13.44 -5.10
N ARG A 183 25.74 14.52 -4.43
CA ARG A 183 24.42 14.55 -3.78
C ARG A 183 23.30 14.39 -4.81
N GLN A 184 22.49 13.34 -4.71
CA GLN A 184 21.32 13.09 -5.56
C GLN A 184 20.15 12.61 -4.71
N LEU A 185 18.95 13.12 -4.99
CA LEU A 185 17.72 12.79 -4.26
C LEU A 185 16.51 12.56 -5.19
N ASN A 186 16.70 12.83 -6.48
CA ASN A 186 15.68 12.70 -7.48
C ASN A 186 15.70 11.28 -8.04
N PHE A 187 14.52 10.67 -8.08
CA PHE A 187 14.31 9.38 -8.70
C PHE A 187 13.27 9.52 -9.80
N LEU A 188 13.32 8.63 -10.77
CA LEU A 188 12.27 8.48 -11.78
C LEU A 188 11.43 7.27 -11.40
N ALA A 189 10.12 7.47 -11.29
CA ALA A 189 9.13 6.41 -11.23
C ALA A 189 8.47 6.26 -12.60
N CYS A 190 8.85 5.21 -13.32
CA CYS A 190 8.45 4.97 -14.71
C CYS A 190 7.31 3.96 -14.79
N SER A 191 6.21 4.32 -15.44
CA SER A 191 5.03 3.45 -15.58
C SER A 191 5.41 2.12 -16.22
N THR A 192 4.84 1.03 -15.73
CA THR A 192 5.01 -0.31 -16.30
C THR A 192 3.71 -0.72 -17.01
N ASN A 193 3.69 -1.93 -17.58
CA ASN A 193 2.44 -2.51 -18.12
C ASN A 193 1.43 -2.80 -17.00
N ASP A 194 1.89 -2.95 -15.75
CA ASP A 194 1.05 -3.06 -14.57
C ASP A 194 0.92 -1.68 -13.90
N ARG A 195 -0.30 -1.15 -13.84
CA ARG A 195 -0.56 0.18 -13.29
C ARG A 195 -0.30 0.28 -11.79
N ASN A 196 -0.16 -0.86 -11.10
CA ASN A 196 0.17 -0.93 -9.69
C ASN A 196 1.67 -0.93 -9.42
N TYR A 197 2.51 -0.89 -10.47
CA TYR A 197 3.95 -0.89 -10.32
C TYR A 197 4.64 0.14 -11.20
N TYR A 198 5.66 0.77 -10.62
CA TYR A 198 6.58 1.66 -11.33
C TYR A 198 8.01 1.11 -11.22
N ASP A 199 8.73 1.11 -12.33
CA ASP A 199 10.17 0.92 -12.30
C ASP A 199 10.80 2.17 -11.67
N VAL A 200 11.84 1.99 -10.87
CA VAL A 200 12.53 3.09 -10.19
C VAL A 200 13.97 3.22 -10.67
N PHE A 201 14.37 4.45 -11.00
CA PHE A 201 15.73 4.80 -11.41
C PHE A 201 16.21 5.98 -10.59
N LEU A 202 17.51 6.09 -10.34
CA LEU A 202 18.08 7.34 -9.83
C LEU A 202 18.23 8.32 -11.00
N GLN A 203 17.79 9.55 -10.84
CA GLN A 203 17.95 10.59 -11.84
C GLN A 203 19.26 11.35 -11.60
N THR A 204 20.12 11.42 -12.62
CA THR A 204 21.41 12.14 -12.55
C THR A 204 21.50 13.28 -13.57
N GLY A 205 20.48 13.46 -14.41
CA GLY A 205 20.34 14.51 -15.40
C GLY A 205 18.90 14.63 -15.90
N ASN A 206 18.69 15.14 -17.12
CA ASN A 206 17.36 15.48 -17.65
C ASN A 206 16.91 14.53 -18.77
N GLY A 207 16.76 13.24 -18.45
CA GLY A 207 16.25 12.26 -19.42
C GLY A 207 15.62 11.04 -18.75
N ASN A 208 14.81 10.32 -19.52
CA ASN A 208 14.08 9.13 -19.08
C ASN A 208 14.55 7.89 -19.85
N PRO A 209 14.35 6.67 -19.29
CA PRO A 209 14.48 5.43 -20.04
C PRO A 209 13.65 5.45 -21.34
N PRO A 210 14.19 4.93 -22.48
CA PRO A 210 13.50 4.95 -23.77
C PRO A 210 12.15 4.26 -23.72
N GLY A 211 11.13 4.90 -24.31
CA GLY A 211 9.77 4.34 -24.41
C GLY A 211 9.01 4.27 -23.08
N ARG A 212 9.52 4.89 -22.01
CA ARG A 212 8.86 4.92 -20.70
C ARG A 212 8.38 6.32 -20.35
N THR A 213 7.19 6.41 -19.78
CA THR A 213 6.67 7.65 -19.17
C THR A 213 7.03 7.63 -17.70
N CYS A 214 7.74 8.65 -17.23
CA CYS A 214 8.25 8.71 -15.86
C CYS A 214 7.84 9.99 -15.16
N ASN A 215 7.62 9.88 -13.85
CA ASN A 215 7.42 11.00 -12.95
C ASN A 215 8.67 11.16 -12.09
N MET A 216 9.13 12.40 -11.91
CA MET A 216 10.19 12.67 -10.95
C MET A 216 9.60 12.59 -9.54
N VAL A 217 10.23 11.81 -8.67
CA VAL A 217 9.79 11.55 -7.31
C VAL A 217 10.97 11.62 -6.35
N THR A 218 10.66 11.85 -5.08
CA THR A 218 11.57 11.63 -3.96
C THR A 218 11.05 10.46 -3.13
N MET A 219 11.97 9.70 -2.55
CA MET A 219 11.65 8.56 -1.69
C MET A 219 11.95 8.91 -0.24
N HIS A 220 11.05 8.53 0.66
CA HIS A 220 11.09 8.92 2.07
C HIS A 220 10.86 7.70 2.97
N LEU A 221 11.41 7.76 4.18
CA LEU A 221 10.93 6.91 5.25
C LEU A 221 9.51 7.34 5.64
N PRO A 222 8.63 6.41 6.04
CA PRO A 222 7.35 6.78 6.62
C PRO A 222 7.63 7.60 7.88
N CYS A 223 6.96 8.73 8.03
CA CYS A 223 7.00 9.51 9.25
C CYS A 223 6.69 8.58 10.43
N LEU A 224 7.51 8.63 11.49
CA LEU A 224 7.19 7.99 12.76
C LEU A 224 6.02 8.78 13.36
N CYS A 225 4.80 8.28 13.13
CA CYS A 225 3.59 8.78 13.80
C CYS A 225 3.60 8.36 15.27
#